data_AF-A0A939PXB1-F1
#
_entry.id   AF-A0A939PXB1-F1
#
_cell.length_a   1.000
_cell.length_b   1.000
_cell.length_c   1.000
_cell.angle_alpha   90.00
_cell.angle_beta   90.00
_cell.angle_gamma   90.00
#
_symmetry.space_group_name_H-M   'P 1'
#
loop_
_entity.id
_entity.type
_entity.pdbx_description
1 polymer ?
#
loop_
_entity_poly.entity_id
_entity_poly.type
_entity_poly.pdbx_seq_one_letter_code
_entity_poly.pdbx_strand_id
1 'polypeptide(L)'
;MVEGSINLEARAETLATSAPVGPGWRIWRRFLRHRLGLAGLAVLGLLYGAILLGPFLAPYPFDLMHREYRHAPPTRIRFVDQEGRFHWRPFVYGLKATRDPITFQFRYEEDPSRIYPLRFFTPGEPYRLFGVIPMRVRLVGLEPGSDGRLFLLGTDRFGRDLWGRILLGGRVTLTVGVLGVVVSTAMGVV
;
A
#
# COMPACT_ATOMS: atom_id res chain seq x y z
N MET A 1 32.33 -43.35 -43.18
CA MET A 1 31.55 -42.29 -43.86
C MET A 1 30.11 -42.16 -43.34
N VAL A 2 29.60 -43.06 -42.47
CA VAL A 2 28.19 -43.10 -42.01
C VAL A 2 27.92 -42.24 -40.77
N GLU A 3 28.91 -41.97 -39.91
CA GLU A 3 28.74 -41.17 -38.67
C GLU A 3 28.41 -39.69 -38.90
N GLY A 4 28.78 -39.14 -40.07
CA GLY A 4 28.52 -37.74 -40.42
C GLY A 4 27.07 -37.46 -40.77
N SER A 5 26.36 -38.41 -41.40
CA SER A 5 24.97 -38.23 -41.84
C SER A 5 23.98 -38.30 -40.68
N ILE A 6 24.22 -39.17 -39.69
CA ILE A 6 23.35 -39.34 -38.51
C ILE A 6 23.31 -38.05 -37.67
N ASN A 7 24.44 -37.35 -37.55
CA ASN A 7 24.53 -36.07 -36.84
C ASN A 7 23.85 -34.91 -37.61
N LEU A 8 23.74 -35.01 -38.93
CA LEU A 8 23.10 -33.99 -39.77
C LEU A 8 21.57 -34.12 -39.72
N GLU A 9 21.05 -35.34 -39.75
CA GLU A 9 19.61 -35.62 -39.65
C GLU A 9 19.08 -35.28 -38.25
N ALA A 10 19.79 -35.68 -37.19
CA ALA A 10 19.43 -35.31 -35.81
C ALA A 10 19.48 -33.78 -35.57
N ARG A 11 20.42 -33.07 -36.22
CA ARG A 11 20.47 -31.59 -36.22
C ARG A 11 19.34 -30.96 -37.01
N ALA A 12 18.95 -31.56 -38.14
CA ALA A 12 17.84 -31.08 -38.95
C ALA A 12 16.50 -31.24 -38.22
N GLU A 13 16.28 -32.36 -37.52
CA GLU A 13 15.07 -32.59 -36.70
C GLU A 13 15.01 -31.66 -35.48
N THR A 14 16.14 -31.39 -34.81
CA THR A 14 16.20 -30.43 -33.70
C THR A 14 15.99 -28.98 -34.15
N LEU A 15 16.50 -28.59 -35.33
CA LEU A 15 16.25 -27.29 -35.94
C LEU A 15 14.79 -27.15 -36.42
N ALA A 16 14.20 -28.23 -36.94
CA ALA A 16 12.81 -28.27 -37.39
C ALA A 16 11.79 -28.23 -36.23
N THR A 17 12.16 -28.79 -35.07
CA THR A 17 11.31 -28.86 -33.87
C THR A 17 11.41 -27.61 -32.99
N SER A 18 12.46 -26.78 -33.14
CA SER A 18 12.57 -25.51 -32.42
C SER A 18 11.64 -24.45 -33.04
N ALA A 19 10.38 -24.43 -32.61
CA ALA A 19 9.45 -23.39 -32.99
C ALA A 19 10.07 -21.99 -32.73
N PRO A 20 10.08 -21.07 -33.72
CA PRO A 20 10.73 -19.78 -33.57
C PRO A 20 10.04 -18.99 -32.45
N VAL A 21 10.74 -18.82 -31.34
CA VAL A 21 10.19 -18.14 -30.18
C VAL A 21 10.05 -16.65 -30.50
N GLY A 22 8.82 -16.15 -30.41
CA GLY A 22 8.47 -14.78 -30.78
C GLY A 22 9.45 -13.75 -30.18
N PRO A 23 9.79 -12.66 -30.90
CA PRO A 23 10.73 -11.65 -30.43
C PRO A 23 10.43 -11.14 -29.00
N GLY A 24 9.15 -10.91 -28.68
CA GLY A 24 8.72 -10.45 -27.35
C GLY A 24 9.01 -11.45 -26.22
N TRP A 25 8.81 -12.75 -26.46
CA TRP A 25 9.11 -13.77 -25.45
C TRP A 25 10.61 -13.86 -25.14
N ARG A 26 11.47 -13.68 -26.15
CA ARG A 26 12.92 -13.64 -25.97
C ARG A 26 13.34 -12.45 -25.09
N ILE A 27 12.73 -11.27 -25.30
CA ILE A 27 12.97 -10.06 -24.50
C ILE A 27 12.49 -10.27 -23.05
N TRP A 28 11.28 -10.77 -22.86
CA TRP A 28 10.71 -11.02 -21.53
C TRP A 28 11.57 -11.99 -20.70
N ARG A 29 12.01 -13.10 -21.30
CA ARG A 29 12.87 -14.08 -20.61
C ARG A 29 14.24 -13.49 -20.26
N ARG A 30 14.78 -12.57 -21.06
CA ARG A 30 16.04 -11.87 -20.76
C ARG A 30 15.85 -10.87 -19.62
N PHE A 31 14.74 -10.14 -19.62
CA PHE A 31 14.36 -9.21 -18.56
C PHE A 31 14.21 -9.93 -17.20
N LEU A 32 13.50 -11.07 -17.17
CA LEU A 32 13.33 -11.88 -15.96
C LEU A 32 14.64 -12.48 -15.40
N ARG A 33 15.73 -12.48 -16.17
CA ARG A 33 17.06 -12.91 -15.69
C ARG A 33 17.88 -11.74 -15.11
N HIS A 34 17.44 -10.49 -15.32
CA HIS A 34 18.16 -9.31 -14.89
C HIS A 34 17.76 -8.91 -13.46
N ARG A 35 18.68 -9.02 -12.51
CA ARG A 35 18.42 -8.76 -11.08
C ARG A 35 17.88 -7.36 -10.81
N LEU A 36 18.43 -6.33 -11.46
CA LEU A 36 17.94 -4.95 -11.30
C LEU A 36 16.56 -4.75 -11.93
N GLY A 37 16.27 -5.45 -13.03
CA GLY A 37 14.95 -5.39 -13.68
C GLY A 37 13.87 -6.00 -12.80
N LEU A 38 14.16 -7.16 -12.19
CA LEU A 38 13.30 -7.80 -11.20
C LEU A 38 13.13 -6.95 -9.93
N ALA A 39 14.20 -6.31 -9.44
CA ALA A 39 14.11 -5.42 -8.28
C ALA A 39 13.17 -4.24 -8.55
N GLY A 40 13.30 -3.59 -9.72
CA GLY A 40 12.41 -2.51 -10.14
C GLY A 40 10.95 -2.99 -10.28
N LEU A 41 10.74 -4.16 -10.90
CA LEU A 41 9.41 -4.77 -11.01
C LEU A 41 8.80 -5.08 -9.64
N ALA A 42 9.61 -5.59 -8.70
CA ALA A 42 9.16 -5.90 -7.35
C ALA A 42 8.75 -4.64 -6.58
N VAL A 43 9.54 -3.56 -6.66
CA VAL A 43 9.19 -2.27 -6.06
C VAL A 43 7.91 -1.72 -6.68
N LEU A 44 7.80 -1.71 -8.01
CA LEU A 44 6.60 -1.23 -8.70
C LEU A 44 5.36 -2.06 -8.31
N GLY A 45 5.50 -3.38 -8.26
CA GLY A 45 4.44 -4.30 -7.83
C GLY A 45 4.00 -4.05 -6.39
N LEU A 46 4.94 -3.78 -5.47
CA LEU A 46 4.63 -3.45 -4.08
C LEU A 46 3.89 -2.11 -3.97
N LEU A 47 4.35 -1.08 -4.67
CA LEU A 47 3.71 0.24 -4.67
C LEU A 47 2.28 0.15 -5.22
N TYR A 48 2.11 -0.48 -6.38
CA TYR A 48 0.78 -0.71 -6.95
C TYR A 48 -0.09 -1.57 -6.05
N GLY A 49 0.45 -2.63 -5.45
CA GLY A 49 -0.26 -3.48 -4.51
C GLY A 49 -0.80 -2.70 -3.31
N ALA A 50 0.05 -1.90 -2.65
CA ALA A 50 -0.34 -1.06 -1.52
C ALA A 50 -1.46 -0.07 -1.91
N ILE A 51 -1.31 0.57 -3.06
CA ILE A 51 -2.23 1.60 -3.53
C ILE A 51 -3.56 1.01 -4.02
N LEU A 52 -3.55 -0.15 -4.69
CA LEU A 52 -4.74 -0.89 -5.11
C LEU A 52 -5.53 -1.41 -3.90
N LEU A 53 -4.84 -1.85 -2.85
CA LEU A 53 -5.43 -2.21 -1.57
C LEU A 53 -5.67 -1.01 -0.65
N GLY A 54 -5.42 0.23 -1.09
CA GLY A 54 -5.46 1.43 -0.26
C GLY A 54 -6.71 1.60 0.62
N PRO A 55 -7.94 1.50 0.08
CA PRO A 55 -9.19 1.56 0.84
C PRO A 55 -9.32 0.47 1.91
N PHE A 56 -8.71 -0.69 1.68
CA PHE A 56 -8.63 -1.76 2.67
C PHE A 56 -7.55 -1.48 3.72
N LEU A 57 -6.40 -0.91 3.33
CA LEU A 57 -5.29 -0.58 4.24
C LEU A 57 -5.51 0.68 5.08
N ALA A 58 -6.32 1.63 4.61
CA ALA A 58 -6.59 2.87 5.30
C ALA A 58 -7.59 2.67 6.45
N PRO A 59 -7.32 3.16 7.67
CA PRO A 59 -8.26 3.06 8.79
C PRO A 59 -9.58 3.82 8.56
N TYR A 60 -9.52 4.90 7.77
CA TYR A 60 -10.62 5.83 7.55
C TYR A 60 -10.86 6.12 6.05
N PRO A 61 -12.04 6.64 5.69
CA PRO A 61 -12.27 7.26 4.38
C PRO A 61 -11.30 8.44 4.17
N PHE A 62 -10.93 8.71 2.92
CA PHE A 62 -9.97 9.78 2.59
C PHE A 62 -10.57 11.19 2.73
N ASP A 63 -11.89 11.28 2.68
CA ASP A 63 -12.72 12.47 2.76
C ASP A 63 -13.19 12.77 4.19
N LEU A 64 -13.06 11.81 5.11
CA LEU A 64 -13.44 11.98 6.51
C LEU A 64 -12.52 12.99 7.22
N MET A 65 -13.12 14.05 7.77
CA MET A 65 -12.42 15.14 8.44
C MET A 65 -12.64 15.10 9.95
N HIS A 66 -11.60 14.78 10.70
CA HIS A 66 -11.62 14.80 12.16
C HIS A 66 -11.23 16.19 12.68
N ARG A 67 -12.18 17.12 12.75
CA ARG A 67 -11.92 18.55 13.05
C ARG A 67 -11.13 18.79 14.34
N GLU A 68 -11.33 17.95 15.36
CA GLU A 68 -10.67 18.00 16.66
C GLU A 68 -9.23 17.47 16.63
N TYR A 69 -8.86 16.76 15.57
CA TYR A 69 -7.57 16.10 15.38
C TYR A 69 -6.79 16.77 14.24
N ARG A 70 -6.75 18.10 14.22
CA ARG A 70 -6.00 18.90 13.25
C ARG A 70 -4.50 18.93 13.56
N HIS A 71 -3.64 18.52 12.62
CA HIS A 71 -2.19 18.37 12.87
C HIS A 71 -1.88 17.40 14.03
N ALA A 72 -2.69 16.35 14.18
CA ALA A 72 -2.43 15.33 15.16
C ALA A 72 -1.16 14.55 14.78
N PRO A 73 -0.30 14.22 15.76
CA PRO A 73 0.91 13.44 15.52
C PRO A 73 0.56 11.99 15.13
N PRO A 74 1.53 11.23 14.58
CA PRO A 74 1.38 9.79 14.37
C PRO A 74 1.06 9.06 15.68
N THR A 75 0.01 8.25 15.66
CA THR A 75 -0.41 7.46 16.82
C THR A 75 0.58 6.32 17.06
N ARG A 76 1.10 6.24 18.28
CA ARG A 76 2.06 5.20 18.66
C ARG A 76 1.34 3.92 19.06
N ILE A 77 1.59 2.85 18.33
CA ILE A 77 1.11 1.51 18.67
C ILE A 77 2.03 0.92 19.73
N ARG A 78 1.47 0.46 20.85
CA ARG A 78 2.21 -0.10 21.99
C ARG A 78 1.70 -1.50 22.32
N PHE A 79 2.58 -2.30 22.91
CA PHE A 79 2.24 -3.62 23.49
C PHE A 79 2.34 -3.62 25.02
N VAL A 80 3.04 -2.65 25.61
CA VAL A 80 3.25 -2.54 27.05
C VAL A 80 2.60 -1.24 27.53
N ASP A 81 1.81 -1.32 28.59
CA ASP A 81 1.16 -0.16 29.21
C ASP A 81 2.14 0.68 30.06
N GLN A 82 1.64 1.75 30.68
CA GLN A 82 2.46 2.66 31.48
C GLN A 82 2.91 2.00 32.78
N GLU A 83 2.12 1.04 33.26
CA GLU A 83 2.34 0.22 34.45
C GLU A 83 3.28 -0.97 34.18
N GLY A 84 3.72 -1.18 32.93
CA GLY A 84 4.65 -2.24 32.54
C GLY A 84 4.00 -3.59 32.25
N ARG A 85 2.67 -3.69 32.21
CA ARG A 85 1.96 -4.92 31.85
C ARG A 85 1.94 -5.10 30.34
N PHE A 86 2.21 -6.32 29.91
CA PHE A 86 2.17 -6.71 28.51
C PHE A 86 0.74 -7.06 28.07
N HIS A 87 0.31 -6.47 26.96
CA HIS A 87 -0.92 -6.77 26.27
C HIS A 87 -0.62 -7.55 24.99
N TRP A 88 -1.25 -8.71 24.81
CA TRP A 88 -1.09 -9.51 23.59
C TRP A 88 -1.60 -8.79 22.34
N ARG A 89 -2.65 -7.94 22.50
CA ARG A 89 -3.16 -7.07 21.45
C ARG A 89 -2.38 -5.77 21.48
N PRO A 90 -1.86 -5.30 20.33
CA PRO A 90 -1.37 -3.93 20.25
C PRO A 90 -2.51 -2.98 20.56
N PHE A 91 -2.22 -1.86 21.20
CA PHE A 91 -3.19 -0.84 21.56
C PHE A 91 -2.62 0.56 21.35
N VAL A 92 -3.51 1.54 21.42
CA VAL A 92 -3.17 2.97 21.42
C VAL A 92 -3.87 3.65 22.59
N TYR A 93 -3.24 4.70 23.12
CA TYR A 93 -3.88 5.54 24.12
C TYR A 93 -4.86 6.52 23.48
N GLY A 94 -5.82 6.97 24.28
CA GLY A 94 -6.69 8.08 23.89
C GLY A 94 -5.88 9.34 23.65
N LEU A 95 -6.19 10.06 22.58
CA LEU A 95 -5.55 11.34 22.28
C LEU A 95 -6.50 12.46 22.68
N LYS A 96 -6.13 13.23 23.70
CA LYS A 96 -6.91 14.36 24.17
C LYS A 96 -6.42 15.62 23.48
N ALA A 97 -7.29 16.21 22.65
CA ALA A 97 -7.04 17.48 22.00
C ALA A 97 -7.38 18.64 22.96
N THR A 98 -6.36 19.34 23.45
CA THR A 98 -6.50 20.51 24.32
C THR A 98 -6.13 21.76 23.54
N ARG A 99 -6.97 22.79 23.57
CA ARG A 99 -6.65 24.06 22.91
C ARG A 99 -5.80 24.92 23.84
N ASP A 100 -4.61 25.28 23.38
CA ASP A 100 -3.74 26.21 24.11
C ASP A 100 -4.41 27.60 24.15
N PRO A 101 -4.57 28.23 25.32
CA PRO A 101 -5.25 29.52 25.46
C PRO A 101 -4.48 30.70 24.86
N ILE A 102 -3.16 30.58 24.64
CA ILE A 102 -2.32 31.65 24.11
C ILE A 102 -2.19 31.51 22.59
N THR A 103 -1.77 30.33 22.13
CA THR A 103 -1.49 30.09 20.71
C THR A 103 -2.74 29.70 19.92
N PHE A 104 -3.82 29.34 20.61
CA PHE A 104 -5.06 28.77 20.04
C PHE A 104 -4.83 27.50 19.20
N GLN A 105 -3.65 26.90 19.28
CA GLN A 105 -3.31 25.66 18.60
C GLN A 105 -3.84 24.45 19.38
N PHE A 106 -4.11 23.36 18.67
CA PHE A 106 -4.45 22.08 19.28
C PHE A 106 -3.16 21.43 19.79
N ARG A 107 -3.07 21.26 21.10
CA ARG A 107 -2.06 20.45 21.78
C ARG A 107 -2.64 19.06 22.00
N TYR A 108 -1.89 18.03 21.63
CA TYR A 108 -2.31 16.64 21.79
C TYR A 108 -1.55 16.01 22.93
N GLU A 109 -2.28 15.47 23.89
CA GLU A 109 -1.72 14.71 25.00
C GLU A 109 -2.35 13.32 25.01
N GLU A 110 -1.51 12.31 25.17
CA GLU A 110 -1.98 10.94 25.36
C GLU A 110 -2.57 10.83 26.78
N ASP A 111 -3.77 10.26 26.90
CA ASP A 111 -4.41 9.92 28.18
C ASP A 111 -4.20 8.43 28.45
N PRO A 112 -3.26 8.05 29.34
CA PRO A 112 -2.96 6.65 29.65
C PRO A 112 -4.15 5.90 30.27
N SER A 113 -5.12 6.63 30.84
CA SER A 113 -6.32 6.07 31.47
C SER A 113 -7.25 5.38 30.47
N ARG A 114 -7.16 5.75 29.17
CA ARG A 114 -8.01 5.22 28.10
C ARG A 114 -7.18 4.41 27.12
N ILE A 115 -7.36 3.09 27.16
CA ILE A 115 -6.68 2.14 26.27
C ILE A 115 -7.64 1.68 25.19
N TYR A 116 -7.26 1.85 23.93
CA TYR A 116 -8.02 1.39 22.76
C TYR A 116 -7.25 0.27 22.04
N PRO A 117 -7.68 -1.00 22.15
CA PRO A 117 -7.01 -2.11 21.49
C PRO A 117 -7.21 -2.05 19.98
N LEU A 118 -6.16 -2.38 19.23
CA LEU A 118 -6.26 -2.56 17.79
C LEU A 118 -7.09 -3.80 17.48
N ARG A 119 -7.86 -3.68 16.41
CA ARG A 119 -8.63 -4.77 15.82
C ARG A 119 -8.28 -4.85 14.35
N PHE A 120 -7.99 -6.07 13.91
CA PHE A 120 -7.86 -6.38 12.50
C PHE A 120 -9.23 -6.66 11.90
N PHE A 121 -9.40 -6.35 10.61
CA PHE A 121 -10.67 -6.55 9.88
C PHE A 121 -11.86 -5.84 10.53
N THR A 122 -11.64 -4.59 10.95
CA THR A 122 -12.65 -3.76 11.60
C THR A 122 -13.72 -3.36 10.59
N PRO A 123 -15.03 -3.51 10.91
CA PRO A 123 -16.09 -3.00 10.07
C PRO A 123 -16.11 -1.47 10.14
N GLY A 124 -16.29 -0.82 8.99
CA GLY A 124 -16.38 0.63 8.87
C GLY A 124 -17.26 1.02 7.69
N GLU A 125 -17.09 2.25 7.22
CA GLU A 125 -17.89 2.76 6.10
C GLU A 125 -17.70 1.95 4.81
N PRO A 126 -18.77 1.73 4.05
CA PRO A 126 -18.72 0.96 2.81
C PRO A 126 -17.85 1.67 1.77
N TYR A 127 -17.04 0.89 1.06
CA TYR A 127 -16.22 1.34 -0.05
C TYR A 127 -16.20 0.28 -1.16
N ARG A 128 -15.67 0.66 -2.33
CA ARG A 128 -15.48 -0.28 -3.44
C ARG A 128 -14.00 -0.54 -3.65
N LEU A 129 -13.55 -1.77 -3.40
CA LEU A 129 -12.21 -2.21 -3.76
C LEU A 129 -12.13 -2.34 -5.29
N PHE A 130 -11.08 -1.78 -5.88
CA PHE A 130 -10.90 -1.63 -7.33
C PHE A 130 -12.07 -0.93 -8.07
N GLY A 131 -12.95 -0.22 -7.34
CA GLY A 131 -14.14 0.40 -7.90
C GLY A 131 -15.34 -0.54 -8.12
N VAL A 132 -15.17 -1.85 -7.91
CA VAL A 132 -16.19 -2.87 -8.25
C VAL A 132 -16.58 -3.78 -7.10
N ILE A 133 -15.67 -4.17 -6.21
CA ILE A 133 -15.96 -5.12 -5.13
C ILE A 133 -16.44 -4.34 -3.90
N PRO A 134 -17.72 -4.41 -3.50
CA PRO A 134 -18.19 -3.73 -2.31
C PRO A 134 -17.60 -4.38 -1.06
N MET A 135 -16.97 -3.58 -0.21
CA MET A 135 -16.37 -4.01 1.04
C MET A 135 -16.73 -3.02 2.15
N ARG A 136 -16.78 -3.53 3.38
CA ARG A 136 -17.00 -2.73 4.60
C ARG A 136 -15.92 -2.93 5.65
N VAL A 137 -15.05 -3.91 5.45
CA VAL A 137 -13.99 -4.26 6.40
C VAL A 137 -12.70 -3.55 6.01
N ARG A 138 -11.96 -3.07 7.00
CA ARG A 138 -10.65 -2.44 6.83
C ARG A 138 -9.61 -3.25 7.59
N LEU A 139 -8.37 -3.26 7.10
CA LEU A 139 -7.29 -4.10 7.64
C LEU A 139 -7.09 -3.82 9.13
N VAL A 140 -7.00 -2.55 9.51
CA VAL A 140 -6.71 -2.13 10.88
C VAL A 140 -7.63 -0.99 11.30
N GLY A 141 -8.11 -1.03 12.53
CA GLY A 141 -8.88 0.02 13.16
C GLY A 141 -9.02 -0.20 14.66
N LEU A 142 -9.84 0.62 15.31
CA LEU A 142 -10.20 0.48 16.72
C LEU A 142 -11.57 -0.19 16.86
N GLU A 143 -11.94 -0.54 18.09
CA GLU A 143 -13.26 -1.11 18.39
C GLU A 143 -14.39 -0.20 17.85
N PRO A 144 -15.38 -0.73 17.11
CA PRO A 144 -16.53 0.06 16.69
C PRO A 144 -17.23 0.71 17.89
N GLY A 145 -17.53 2.00 17.78
CA GLY A 145 -18.13 2.77 18.89
C GLY A 145 -17.13 3.29 19.93
N SER A 146 -15.83 3.07 19.75
CA SER A 146 -14.82 3.71 20.59
C SER A 146 -14.58 5.17 20.20
N ASP A 147 -14.36 6.03 21.19
CA ASP A 147 -13.99 7.44 20.98
C ASP A 147 -12.54 7.61 20.50
N GLY A 148 -11.74 6.54 20.55
CA GLY A 148 -10.36 6.54 20.11
C GLY A 148 -10.22 6.80 18.61
N ARG A 149 -9.05 7.30 18.20
CA ARG A 149 -8.67 7.46 16.79
C ARG A 149 -7.28 6.90 16.53
N LEU A 150 -7.10 6.29 15.35
CA LEU A 150 -5.84 5.69 14.92
C LEU A 150 -5.32 6.40 13.67
N PHE A 151 -4.31 7.26 13.84
CA PHE A 151 -3.67 7.97 12.73
C PHE A 151 -2.24 7.45 12.54
N LEU A 152 -2.06 6.47 11.65
CA LEU A 152 -0.78 5.79 11.46
C LEU A 152 0.37 6.76 11.12
N LEU A 153 0.07 7.80 10.34
CA LEU A 153 1.02 8.86 9.97
C LEU A 153 0.61 10.24 10.48
N GLY A 154 -0.39 10.32 11.35
CA GLY A 154 -0.97 11.58 11.80
C GLY A 154 -1.96 12.19 10.81
N THR A 155 -2.29 13.47 11.00
CA THR A 155 -3.31 14.17 10.21
C THR A 155 -2.82 15.49 9.63
N ASP A 156 -3.55 15.99 8.63
CA ASP A 156 -3.29 17.29 8.01
C ASP A 156 -3.96 18.47 8.78
N ARG A 157 -3.84 19.68 8.20
CA ARG A 157 -4.49 20.92 8.70
C ARG A 157 -6.02 20.89 8.75
N PHE A 158 -6.65 19.83 8.28
CA PHE A 158 -8.09 19.64 8.32
C PHE A 158 -8.49 18.41 9.15
N GLY A 159 -7.54 17.68 9.72
CA GLY A 159 -7.79 16.47 10.48
C GLY A 159 -8.08 15.25 9.61
N ARG A 160 -7.63 15.24 8.35
CA ARG A 160 -7.73 14.07 7.47
C ARG A 160 -6.53 13.16 7.67
N ASP A 161 -6.76 11.85 7.66
CA ASP A 161 -5.71 10.83 7.83
C ASP A 161 -4.67 10.91 6.70
N LEU A 162 -3.40 11.08 7.05
CA LEU A 162 -2.31 11.20 6.07
C LEU A 162 -2.03 9.88 5.36
N TRP A 163 -2.15 8.76 6.07
CA TRP A 163 -1.90 7.43 5.51
C TRP A 163 -2.86 7.11 4.36
N GLY A 164 -4.18 7.23 4.60
CA GLY A 164 -5.19 7.03 3.57
C GLY A 164 -5.02 8.00 2.38
N ARG A 165 -4.60 9.24 2.63
CA ARG A 165 -4.36 10.22 1.56
C ARG A 165 -3.15 9.90 0.71
N ILE A 166 -2.06 9.39 1.29
CA ILE A 166 -0.90 8.94 0.52
C ILE A 166 -1.29 7.76 -0.37
N LEU A 167 -2.05 6.79 0.16
CA LEU A 167 -2.52 5.64 -0.61
C LEU A 167 -3.44 6.04 -1.77
N LEU A 168 -4.37 6.96 -1.56
CA LEU A 168 -5.27 7.42 -2.61
C LEU A 168 -4.56 8.34 -3.62
N GLY A 169 -3.75 9.29 -3.14
CA GLY A 169 -2.97 10.19 -4.00
C GLY A 169 -1.99 9.43 -4.87
N GLY A 170 -1.36 8.39 -4.31
CA GLY A 170 -0.48 7.48 -5.04
C GLY A 170 -1.16 6.80 -6.24
N ARG A 171 -2.48 6.51 -6.18
CA ARG A 171 -3.22 5.97 -7.35
C ARG A 171 -3.10 6.88 -8.55
N VAL A 172 -3.35 8.17 -8.33
CA VAL A 172 -3.36 9.17 -9.38
C VAL A 172 -1.95 9.34 -9.93
N THR A 173 -0.96 9.53 -9.05
CA THR A 173 0.43 9.76 -9.44
C THR A 173 1.04 8.56 -10.19
N LEU A 174 0.87 7.34 -9.69
CA LEU A 174 1.43 6.15 -10.35
C LEU A 174 0.77 5.89 -11.70
N THR A 175 -0.54 6.09 -11.81
CA THR A 175 -1.27 5.89 -13.08
C THR A 175 -0.75 6.84 -14.16
N VAL A 176 -0.55 8.12 -13.83
CA VAL A 176 0.02 9.10 -14.77
C VAL A 176 1.46 8.72 -15.15
N GLY A 177 2.27 8.26 -14.20
CA GLY A 177 3.64 7.80 -14.46
C GLY A 177 3.70 6.63 -15.45
N VAL A 178 2.88 5.60 -15.26
CA VAL A 178 2.83 4.45 -16.17
C VAL A 178 2.33 4.86 -17.55
N LEU A 179 1.28 5.69 -17.64
CA LEU A 179 0.81 6.20 -18.93
C LEU A 179 1.90 6.98 -19.67
N GLY A 180 2.67 7.81 -18.95
CA GLY A 180 3.80 8.55 -19.54
C GLY A 180 4.87 7.63 -20.13
N VAL A 181 5.25 6.57 -19.41
CA VAL A 181 6.23 5.58 -19.90
C VAL A 181 5.71 4.84 -21.14
N VAL A 182 4.44 4.45 -21.15
CA VAL A 182 3.81 3.78 -22.30
C VAL A 182 3.83 4.69 -23.54
N VAL A 183 3.40 5.94 -23.40
CA VAL A 183 3.38 6.91 -24.50
C VAL A 183 4.80 7.20 -25.00
N SER A 184 5.74 7.46 -24.10
CA SER A 184 7.14 7.73 -24.46
C SER A 184 7.77 6.55 -25.20
N THR A 185 7.53 5.32 -24.76
CA THR A 185 8.05 4.12 -25.41
C THR A 185 7.42 3.92 -26.78
N ALA A 186 6.10 4.13 -26.91
CA ALA A 186 5.41 4.03 -28.19
C ALA A 186 5.95 5.04 -29.22
N MET A 187 6.17 6.30 -28.80
CA MET A 187 6.73 7.32 -29.68
C MET A 187 8.20 7.07 -30.01
N GLY A 188 9.00 6.52 -29.09
CA GLY A 188 10.42 6.26 -29.33
C GLY A 188 10.71 5.03 -30.21
N VAL A 189 9.71 4.18 -30.44
CA VAL A 189 9.83 2.98 -31.30
C VAL A 189 9.46 3.28 -32.77
N VAL A 190 8.68 4.32 -33.01
CA VAL A 190 8.29 4.81 -34.35
C VAL A 190 9.35 5.75 -34.88
#